data_AF-V6SV59-F1
#
_entry.id   AF-V6SV59-F1
#
_cell.length_a   1.000
_cell.length_b   1.000
_cell.length_c   1.000
_cell.angle_alpha   90.00
_cell.angle_beta   90.00
_cell.angle_gamma   90.00
#
_symmetry.space_group_name_H-M   'P 1'
#
loop_
_entity.id
_entity.type
_entity.pdbx_description
1 polymer ?
#
loop_
_entity_poly.entity_id
_entity_poly.type
_entity_poly.pdbx_seq_one_letter_code
_entity_poly.pdbx_strand_id
1 'polypeptide(L)'
;MKTKFTFFILLISFFSYCQSDTEKRDPVNQNDYESMLKWNNSSIRISKYKSATINENKLILKTETEICNETKGISLTLANGEVLNFENAKVICSESETKKHNLIGSFILTPELYNKLSQTEIIEFRLGKIKVPVDFKEKGENLQQLFKFSKNY
;
A
#
# COMPACT_ATOMS: atom_id res chain seq x y z
N MET A 1 51.45 24.91 43.67
CA MET A 1 51.49 24.29 42.32
C MET A 1 50.05 23.96 41.93
N LYS A 2 49.58 24.53 40.82
CA LYS A 2 48.18 24.48 40.36
C LYS A 2 47.98 23.27 39.45
N THR A 3 47.21 22.28 39.87
CA THR A 3 46.72 21.20 39.00
C THR A 3 45.46 21.69 38.28
N LYS A 4 45.59 21.91 36.97
CA LYS A 4 44.46 22.23 36.07
C LYS A 4 43.71 20.93 35.79
N PHE A 5 42.44 20.86 36.18
CA PHE A 5 41.53 19.78 35.81
C PHE A 5 40.80 20.23 34.53
N THR A 6 41.16 19.64 33.40
CA THR A 6 40.50 19.94 32.11
C THR A 6 39.31 19.01 31.96
N PHE A 7 38.10 19.57 32.08
CA PHE A 7 36.84 18.88 31.83
C PHE A 7 36.64 18.77 30.30
N PHE A 8 36.73 17.56 29.76
CA PHE A 8 36.46 17.29 28.33
C PHE A 8 34.96 17.05 28.18
N ILE A 9 34.20 18.11 27.86
CA ILE A 9 32.76 18.00 27.57
C ILE A 9 32.62 17.54 26.12
N LEU A 10 32.30 16.27 25.94
CA LEU A 10 31.94 15.66 24.67
C LEU A 10 30.48 16.03 24.36
N LEU A 11 30.29 17.19 23.71
CA LEU A 11 29.02 17.57 23.10
C LEU A 11 28.81 16.69 21.86
N ILE A 12 28.18 15.53 22.07
CA ILE A 12 27.66 14.71 20.99
C ILE A 12 26.52 15.53 20.36
N SER A 13 26.83 16.11 19.21
CA SER A 13 25.88 16.77 18.33
C SER A 13 24.72 15.82 18.07
N PHE A 14 23.54 16.20 18.57
CA PHE A 14 22.27 15.70 18.09
C PHE A 14 22.22 16.00 16.59
N PHE A 15 22.44 14.97 15.77
CA PHE A 15 21.97 14.99 14.39
C PHE A 15 20.45 15.00 14.46
N SER A 16 19.89 16.21 14.48
CA SER A 16 18.50 16.46 14.11
C SER A 16 18.33 15.87 12.71
N TYR A 17 17.80 14.65 12.62
CA TYR A 17 17.21 14.16 11.40
C TYR A 17 16.01 15.08 11.13
N CYS A 18 16.27 16.16 10.40
CA CYS A 18 15.24 16.87 9.66
C CYS A 18 14.42 15.80 8.96
N GLN A 19 13.15 15.64 9.36
CA GLN A 19 12.16 15.02 8.50
C GLN A 19 12.17 15.88 7.23
N SER A 20 12.87 15.41 6.20
CA SER A 20 12.89 16.10 4.92
C SER A 20 11.46 16.25 4.46
N ASP A 21 11.13 17.45 4.00
CA ASP A 21 9.88 17.77 3.33
C ASP A 21 9.45 16.58 2.47
N THR A 22 8.32 15.96 2.81
CA THR A 22 7.71 14.95 1.95
C THR A 22 7.49 15.61 0.59
N GLU A 23 8.30 15.23 -0.40
CA GLU A 23 8.17 15.70 -1.78
C GLU A 23 6.69 15.60 -2.19
N LYS A 24 6.12 16.73 -2.61
CA LYS A 24 4.73 16.77 -3.06
C LYS A 24 4.63 15.90 -4.32
N ARG A 25 3.87 14.80 -4.24
CA ARG A 25 3.73 13.85 -5.34
C ARG A 25 3.11 14.52 -6.55
N ASP A 26 3.86 14.55 -7.66
CA ASP A 26 3.39 14.99 -8.97
C ASP A 26 2.63 13.86 -9.68
N PRO A 27 1.35 14.05 -10.06
CA PRO A 27 0.58 13.06 -10.81
C PRO A 27 1.23 12.63 -12.14
N VAL A 28 2.02 13.50 -12.79
CA VAL A 28 2.73 13.17 -14.04
C VAL A 28 3.74 12.04 -13.85
N ASN A 29 4.24 11.87 -12.62
CA ASN A 29 5.22 10.85 -12.25
C ASN A 29 4.56 9.59 -11.68
N GLN A 30 3.24 9.46 -11.80
CA GLN A 30 2.48 8.32 -11.29
C GLN A 30 1.80 7.53 -12.40
N ASN A 31 2.09 6.23 -12.43
CA ASN A 31 1.45 5.26 -13.33
C ASN A 31 0.63 4.26 -12.50
N ASP A 32 -0.66 4.21 -12.74
CA ASP A 32 -1.60 3.32 -12.05
C ASP A 32 -2.12 2.25 -13.02
N TYR A 33 -2.09 0.99 -12.58
CA TYR A 33 -2.61 -0.16 -13.32
C TYR A 33 -3.69 -0.81 -12.48
N GLU A 34 -4.91 -0.90 -12.99
CA GLU A 34 -6.09 -1.32 -12.23
C GLU A 34 -6.84 -2.44 -12.94
N SER A 35 -7.29 -3.43 -12.17
CA SER A 35 -8.22 -4.46 -12.61
C SER A 35 -9.46 -4.47 -11.71
N MET A 36 -10.63 -4.55 -12.33
CA MET A 36 -11.92 -4.52 -11.64
C MET A 36 -12.32 -5.94 -11.22
N LEU A 37 -12.94 -6.04 -10.04
CA LEU A 37 -13.50 -7.29 -9.54
C LEU A 37 -15.00 -7.35 -9.79
N LYS A 38 -15.55 -8.56 -9.79
CA LYS A 38 -17.01 -8.78 -9.81
C LYS A 38 -17.67 -8.31 -8.51
N TRP A 39 -16.93 -8.25 -7.42
CA TRP A 39 -17.42 -7.77 -6.13
C TRP A 39 -17.67 -6.26 -6.14
N ASN A 40 -18.64 -5.82 -5.33
CA ASN A 40 -19.19 -4.46 -5.23
C ASN A 40 -18.16 -3.34 -5.44
N ASN A 41 -18.18 -2.74 -6.65
CA ASN A 41 -17.30 -1.64 -7.08
C ASN A 41 -15.85 -1.79 -6.60
N SER A 42 -15.35 -3.03 -6.63
CA SER A 42 -14.07 -3.40 -6.05
C SER A 42 -12.99 -3.49 -7.11
N SER A 43 -11.76 -3.18 -6.71
CA SER A 43 -10.61 -3.24 -7.59
C SER A 43 -9.32 -3.52 -6.85
N ILE A 44 -8.35 -4.04 -7.61
CA ILE A 44 -6.96 -4.15 -7.21
C ILE A 44 -6.16 -3.27 -8.17
N ARG A 45 -5.33 -2.40 -7.62
CA ARG A 45 -4.49 -1.47 -8.39
C ARG A 45 -3.04 -1.54 -7.93
N ILE A 46 -2.12 -1.62 -8.89
CA ILE A 46 -0.70 -1.39 -8.68
C ILE A 46 -0.42 0.07 -9.04
N SER A 47 0.04 0.86 -8.08
CA SER A 47 0.40 2.25 -8.29
C SER A 47 1.91 2.39 -8.22
N LYS A 48 2.51 2.98 -9.25
CA LYS A 48 3.94 3.21 -9.36
C LYS A 48 4.23 4.69 -9.37
N TYR A 49 5.04 5.17 -8.44
CA TYR A 49 5.48 6.56 -8.38
C TYR A 49 7.01 6.63 -8.52
N LYS A 50 7.50 7.42 -9.47
CA LYS A 50 8.94 7.58 -9.72
C LYS A 50 9.32 9.04 -9.92
N SER A 51 10.03 9.61 -8.96
CA SER A 51 10.68 10.92 -9.03
C SER A 51 12.21 10.76 -9.08
N ALA A 52 12.94 11.88 -8.98
CA ALA A 52 14.40 11.86 -8.86
C ALA A 52 14.89 11.22 -7.55
N THR A 53 14.06 11.23 -6.50
CA THR A 53 14.44 10.80 -5.15
C THR A 53 13.58 9.64 -4.62
N ILE A 54 12.39 9.41 -5.19
CA ILE A 54 11.45 8.37 -4.76
C ILE A 54 11.21 7.40 -5.90
N ASN A 55 11.28 6.11 -5.61
CA ASN A 55 10.81 5.04 -6.48
C ASN A 55 10.00 4.06 -5.64
N GLU A 56 8.68 4.10 -5.79
CA GLU A 56 7.75 3.42 -4.90
C GLU A 56 6.66 2.70 -5.69
N ASN A 57 6.42 1.44 -5.34
CA ASN A 57 5.27 0.68 -5.80
C ASN A 57 4.32 0.48 -4.62
N LYS A 58 3.02 0.69 -4.83
CA LYS A 58 1.96 0.36 -3.86
C LYS A 58 0.98 -0.61 -4.45
N LEU A 59 0.44 -1.47 -3.59
CA LEU A 59 -0.82 -2.15 -3.85
C LEU A 59 -1.93 -1.31 -3.22
N ILE A 60 -2.95 -1.01 -4.01
CA ILE A 60 -4.15 -0.30 -3.60
C ILE A 60 -5.33 -1.24 -3.79
N LEU A 61 -6.15 -1.37 -2.75
CA LEU A 61 -7.32 -2.24 -2.71
C LEU A 61 -8.53 -1.35 -2.44
N LYS A 62 -9.59 -1.54 -3.22
CA LYS A 62 -10.81 -0.75 -3.10
C LYS A 62 -12.04 -1.66 -3.02
N THR A 63 -13.03 -1.26 -2.24
CA THR A 63 -14.40 -1.81 -2.25
C THR A 63 -15.41 -0.75 -1.81
N GLU A 64 -16.68 -0.97 -2.11
CA GLU A 64 -17.78 -0.28 -1.44
C GLU A 64 -18.37 -1.11 -0.29
N THR A 65 -18.89 -0.43 0.73
CA THR A 65 -19.62 -1.03 1.87
C THR A 65 -20.69 -0.09 2.38
N GLU A 66 -21.61 -0.60 3.20
CA GLU A 66 -22.64 0.20 3.88
C GLU A 66 -22.13 0.82 5.20
N ILE A 67 -21.04 0.29 5.78
CA ILE A 67 -20.53 0.69 7.10
C ILE A 67 -19.02 0.98 7.08
N CYS A 68 -18.60 2.12 7.64
CA CYS A 68 -17.19 2.49 7.83
C CYS A 68 -16.59 1.98 9.17
N ASN A 69 -16.98 0.81 9.67
CA ASN A 69 -16.45 0.34 10.95
C ASN A 69 -15.08 -0.33 10.81
N GLU A 70 -14.18 -0.02 11.75
CA GLU A 70 -12.87 -0.66 11.92
C GLU A 70 -11.95 -0.61 10.69
N THR A 71 -11.58 0.60 10.28
CA THR A 71 -10.73 0.89 9.11
C THR A 71 -9.22 0.70 9.36
N LYS A 72 -8.85 -0.28 10.19
CA LYS A 72 -7.45 -0.60 10.50
C LYS A 72 -7.06 -1.96 9.98
N GLY A 73 -5.88 -2.04 9.41
CA GLY A 73 -5.29 -3.28 8.95
C GLY A 73 -5.78 -3.68 7.57
N ILE A 74 -4.87 -4.32 6.84
CA ILE A 74 -5.15 -4.99 5.57
C ILE A 74 -4.70 -6.43 5.71
N SER A 75 -5.49 -7.37 5.21
CA SER A 75 -5.10 -8.78 5.15
C SER A 75 -5.29 -9.31 3.73
N LEU A 76 -4.35 -10.13 3.26
CA LEU A 76 -4.44 -10.84 2.00
C LEU A 76 -4.45 -12.33 2.27
N THR A 77 -5.41 -13.06 1.70
CA THR A 77 -5.34 -14.52 1.62
C THR A 77 -4.88 -14.90 0.23
N LEU A 78 -3.78 -15.65 0.16
CA LEU A 78 -3.17 -16.10 -1.07
C LEU A 78 -3.70 -17.48 -1.48
N ALA A 79 -3.61 -17.80 -2.77
CA ALA A 79 -4.06 -19.09 -3.31
C ALA A 79 -3.34 -20.31 -2.73
N ASN A 80 -2.14 -20.12 -2.17
CA ASN A 80 -1.39 -21.17 -1.45
C ASN A 80 -1.84 -21.35 0.02
N GLY A 81 -2.89 -20.64 0.46
CA GLY A 81 -3.43 -20.67 1.82
C GLY A 81 -2.72 -19.74 2.82
N GLU A 82 -1.66 -19.06 2.41
CA GLU A 82 -0.95 -18.10 3.26
C GLU A 82 -1.77 -16.83 3.49
N VAL A 83 -1.68 -16.28 4.70
CA VAL A 83 -2.31 -15.01 5.08
C VAL A 83 -1.24 -13.96 5.39
N LEU A 84 -1.24 -12.87 4.64
CA LEU A 84 -0.35 -11.72 4.88
C LEU A 84 -1.11 -10.62 5.61
N ASN A 85 -0.61 -10.17 6.75
CA ASN A 85 -1.25 -9.14 7.58
C ASN A 85 -0.41 -7.86 7.62
N PHE A 86 -1.06 -6.74 7.38
CA PHE A 86 -0.49 -5.40 7.41
C PHE A 86 -1.24 -4.56 8.44
N GLU A 87 -1.00 -4.83 9.72
CA GLU A 87 -1.75 -4.24 10.85
C GLU A 87 -1.64 -2.70 10.89
N ASN A 88 -0.47 -2.17 10.50
CA ASN A 88 -0.20 -0.75 10.48
C ASN A 88 -0.70 -0.04 9.21
N ALA A 89 -1.22 -0.77 8.23
CA ALA A 89 -1.78 -0.17 7.03
C ALA A 89 -3.11 0.54 7.36
N LYS A 90 -3.19 1.81 6.98
CA LYS A 90 -4.41 2.61 7.14
C LYS A 90 -5.39 2.28 6.01
N VAL A 91 -6.65 2.10 6.38
CA VAL A 91 -7.77 2.08 5.43
C VAL A 91 -8.49 3.42 5.54
N ILE A 92 -8.69 4.06 4.39
CA ILE A 92 -9.44 5.30 4.28
C ILE A 92 -10.88 4.94 3.96
N CYS A 93 -11.82 5.54 4.69
CA CYS A 93 -13.25 5.44 4.38
C CYS A 93 -13.76 6.82 3.98
N SER A 94 -14.42 6.92 2.84
CA SER A 94 -15.05 8.16 2.37
C SER A 94 -16.46 7.88 1.86
N GLU A 95 -17.32 8.90 1.89
CA GLU A 95 -18.66 8.79 1.30
C GLU A 95 -18.56 8.56 -0.22
N SER A 96 -19.43 7.68 -0.74
CA SER A 96 -19.65 7.51 -2.18
C SER A 96 -20.90 8.25 -2.62
N GLU A 97 -21.03 8.49 -3.92
CA GLU A 97 -22.24 9.06 -4.54
C GLU A 97 -23.48 8.18 -4.35
N THR A 98 -23.29 6.90 -4.00
CA THR A 98 -24.33 5.86 -3.94
C THR A 98 -24.91 5.64 -2.54
N LYS A 99 -24.74 6.60 -1.61
CA LYS A 99 -25.06 6.45 -0.16
C LYS A 99 -24.33 5.28 0.52
N LYS A 100 -23.31 4.74 -0.13
CA LYS A 100 -22.37 3.76 0.41
C LYS A 100 -21.09 4.49 0.80
N HIS A 101 -20.13 3.73 1.30
CA HIS A 101 -18.80 4.22 1.62
C HIS A 101 -17.76 3.50 0.76
N ASN A 102 -16.82 4.27 0.22
CA ASN A 102 -15.61 3.77 -0.42
C ASN A 102 -14.57 3.42 0.67
N LEU A 103 -14.14 2.17 0.73
CA LEU A 103 -12.96 1.78 1.49
C LEU A 103 -11.79 1.63 0.55
N ILE A 104 -10.68 2.29 0.90
CA ILE A 104 -9.43 2.22 0.16
C ILE A 104 -8.32 1.90 1.15
N GLY A 105 -7.70 0.74 0.97
CA GLY A 105 -6.48 0.35 1.68
C GLY A 105 -5.28 0.44 0.75
N SER A 106 -4.13 0.83 1.28
CA SER A 106 -2.88 0.75 0.51
C SER A 106 -1.69 0.44 1.39
N PHE A 107 -0.69 -0.22 0.80
CA PHE A 107 0.60 -0.46 1.43
C PHE A 107 1.70 -0.50 0.36
N ILE A 108 2.93 -0.24 0.79
CA ILE A 108 4.11 -0.25 -0.09
C ILE A 108 4.48 -1.70 -0.40
N LEU A 109 4.71 -2.00 -1.68
CA LEU A 109 5.26 -3.26 -2.15
C LEU A 109 6.80 -3.20 -2.07
N THR A 110 7.36 -3.82 -1.03
CA THR A 110 8.80 -4.09 -0.99
C THR A 110 9.18 -4.99 -2.16
N PRO A 111 10.46 -5.04 -2.60
CA PRO A 111 10.88 -5.91 -3.70
C PRO A 111 10.52 -7.40 -3.47
N GLU A 112 10.66 -7.87 -2.22
CA GLU A 112 10.28 -9.22 -1.83
C GLU A 112 8.77 -9.46 -1.97
N LEU A 113 7.95 -8.54 -1.45
CA LEU A 113 6.50 -8.64 -1.50
C LEU A 113 5.98 -8.52 -2.93
N TYR A 114 6.58 -7.64 -3.73
CA TYR A 114 6.30 -7.51 -5.15
C TYR A 114 6.55 -8.84 -5.86
N ASN A 115 7.72 -9.45 -5.66
CA ASN A 115 8.06 -10.72 -6.31
C ASN A 115 7.08 -11.83 -5.89
N LYS A 116 6.76 -11.92 -4.61
CA LYS A 116 5.81 -12.90 -4.08
C LYS A 116 4.42 -12.77 -4.71
N LEU A 117 3.84 -11.56 -4.69
CA LEU A 117 2.51 -11.30 -5.25
C LEU A 117 2.48 -11.35 -6.78
N SER A 118 3.63 -11.22 -7.45
CA SER A 118 3.74 -11.41 -8.90
C SER A 118 3.71 -12.89 -9.32
N GLN A 119 3.80 -13.82 -8.36
CA GLN A 119 3.85 -15.26 -8.61
C GLN A 119 2.67 -16.01 -7.97
N THR A 120 1.93 -15.37 -7.07
CA THR A 120 0.85 -16.01 -6.31
C THR A 120 -0.41 -15.15 -6.38
N GLU A 121 -1.53 -15.77 -6.74
CA GLU A 121 -2.83 -15.08 -6.78
C GLU A 121 -3.31 -14.72 -5.37
N ILE A 122 -3.97 -13.56 -5.25
CA ILE A 122 -4.78 -13.20 -4.09
C ILE A 122 -6.18 -13.75 -4.35
N ILE A 123 -6.72 -14.56 -3.44
CA ILE A 123 -8.10 -15.08 -3.56
C ILE A 123 -9.09 -14.25 -2.76
N GLU A 124 -8.60 -13.46 -1.80
CA GLU A 124 -9.39 -12.61 -0.95
C GLU A 124 -8.52 -11.52 -0.32
N PHE A 125 -9.08 -10.34 -0.15
CA PHE A 125 -8.51 -9.33 0.73
C PHE A 125 -9.51 -8.85 1.77
N ARG A 126 -8.98 -8.32 2.87
CA ARG A 126 -9.74 -7.63 3.91
C ARG A 126 -9.26 -6.21 4.08
N LEU A 127 -10.22 -5.29 4.14
CA LEU A 127 -10.03 -3.91 4.54
C LEU A 127 -10.74 -3.72 5.89
N GLY A 128 -9.99 -3.78 6.98
CA GLY A 128 -10.58 -3.91 8.30
C GLY A 128 -11.40 -5.19 8.42
N LYS A 129 -12.70 -5.05 8.76
CA LYS A 129 -13.64 -6.17 8.82
C LYS A 129 -14.28 -6.55 7.48
N ILE A 130 -14.13 -5.71 6.45
CA ILE A 130 -14.78 -5.95 5.15
C ILE A 130 -13.98 -6.98 4.36
N LYS A 131 -14.64 -8.09 4.07
CA LYS A 131 -14.09 -9.24 3.35
C LYS A 131 -14.48 -9.15 1.87
N VAL A 132 -13.51 -9.22 0.97
CA VAL A 132 -13.71 -9.10 -0.47
C VAL A 132 -13.07 -10.30 -1.19
N PRO A 133 -13.87 -11.19 -1.80
CA PRO A 133 -13.32 -12.24 -2.67
C PRO A 133 -12.75 -11.61 -3.95
N VAL A 134 -11.62 -12.14 -4.40
CA VAL A 134 -10.98 -11.72 -5.64
C VAL A 134 -11.44 -12.63 -6.77
N ASP A 135 -12.38 -12.10 -7.54
CA ASP A 135 -12.83 -12.67 -8.81
C ASP A 135 -12.87 -11.54 -9.83
N PHE A 136 -11.99 -11.61 -10.84
CA PHE A 136 -11.82 -10.54 -11.82
C PHE A 136 -13.03 -10.44 -12.75
N LYS A 137 -13.38 -9.20 -13.12
CA LYS A 137 -14.56 -8.93 -13.95
C LYS A 137 -14.38 -9.41 -15.38
N GLU A 138 -13.22 -9.15 -15.98
CA GLU A 138 -12.92 -9.53 -17.35
C GLU A 138 -12.35 -10.95 -17.42
N LYS A 139 -12.78 -11.71 -18.43
CA LYS A 139 -12.28 -13.07 -18.63
C LYS A 139 -10.80 -13.03 -19.01
N GLY A 140 -9.99 -13.78 -18.27
CA GLY A 140 -8.57 -13.91 -18.53
C GLY A 140 -7.71 -12.96 -17.68
N GLU A 141 -8.28 -11.94 -17.05
CA GLU A 141 -7.58 -11.12 -16.06
C GLU A 141 -7.19 -11.94 -14.83
N ASN A 142 -6.02 -11.64 -14.28
CA ASN A 142 -5.52 -12.18 -13.03
C ASN A 142 -4.42 -11.26 -12.45
N LEU A 143 -4.01 -11.53 -11.22
CA LEU A 143 -3.02 -10.71 -10.54
C LEU A 143 -1.66 -10.77 -11.26
N GLN A 144 -1.23 -11.95 -11.72
CA GLN A 144 0.02 -12.09 -12.46
C GLN A 144 0.08 -11.20 -13.71
N GLN A 145 -1.01 -11.10 -14.47
CA GLN A 145 -1.10 -10.22 -15.63
C GLN A 145 -1.02 -8.75 -15.23
N LEU A 146 -1.71 -8.35 -14.15
CA LEU A 146 -1.61 -6.98 -13.63
C LEU A 146 -0.16 -6.61 -13.27
N PHE A 147 0.57 -7.52 -12.60
CA PHE A 147 1.99 -7.34 -12.32
C PHE A 147 2.85 -7.28 -13.59
N LYS A 148 2.57 -8.12 -14.59
CA LYS A 148 3.27 -8.09 -15.90
C LYS A 148 3.06 -6.76 -16.62
N PHE A 149 1.83 -6.26 -16.68
CA PHE A 149 1.54 -4.95 -17.27
C PHE A 149 2.28 -3.84 -16.55
N SER A 150 2.25 -3.86 -15.21
CA SER A 150 2.94 -2.84 -14.43
C SER A 150 4.45 -2.88 -14.65
N LYS A 151 5.08 -4.02 -14.95
CA LYS A 151 6.54 -4.12 -15.14
C LYS A 151 7.04 -3.51 -16.46
N ASN A 152 6.22 -3.55 -17.51
CA ASN A 152 6.61 -3.19 -18.87
C ASN A 152 6.51 -1.68 -19.16
N TYR A 153 6.04 -0.90 -18.19
CA TYR A 153 5.82 0.54 -18.26
C TYR A 153 6.29 1.20 -16.95
#